data_AF-A0A5C5RIG3-F1
#
_entry.id   AF-A0A5C5RIG3-F1
#
_cell.length_a   1.000
_cell.length_b   1.000
_cell.length_c   1.000
_cell.angle_alpha   90.00
_cell.angle_beta   90.00
_cell.angle_gamma   90.00
#
_symmetry.space_group_name_H-M   'P 1'
#
loop_
_entity.id
_entity.type
_entity.pdbx_description
1 polymer ?
#
loop_
_entity_poly.entity_id
_entity_poly.type
_entity_poly.pdbx_seq_one_letter_code
_entity_poly.pdbx_strand_id
1 'polypeptide(L)'
;MTLLVALAGACGSVLGYLLLARGPRWTTMLCVTAGVALVLGGVARMARIVGDAGYAAVPVALLGPVVTFVGIGWWLTENPRRDWWRAVLVVGGGVAAAVLGYLSIDLLGLAYIKFPRFG
;
A
#
# COMPACT_ATOMS: atom_id res chain seq x y z
N MET A 1 -2.47 -1.04 -22.60
CA MET A 1 -1.91 -0.70 -21.27
C MET A 1 -2.82 0.25 -20.49
N THR A 2 -3.27 1.35 -21.09
CA THR A 2 -4.21 2.33 -20.49
C THR A 2 -5.52 1.72 -20.00
N LEU A 3 -6.16 0.84 -20.80
CA LEU A 3 -7.39 0.13 -20.39
C LEU A 3 -7.18 -0.71 -19.12
N LEU A 4 -6.06 -1.41 -19.03
CA LEU A 4 -5.72 -2.29 -17.90
C LEU A 4 -5.49 -1.49 -16.62
N VAL A 5 -4.79 -0.36 -16.73
CA VAL A 5 -4.59 0.60 -15.63
C VAL A 5 -5.93 1.20 -15.18
N ALA A 6 -6.82 1.54 -16.11
CA ALA A 6 -8.14 2.08 -15.80
C ALA A 6 -9.02 1.04 -15.06
N LEU A 7 -9.02 -0.21 -15.51
CA LEU A 7 -9.74 -1.30 -14.85
C LEU A 7 -9.18 -1.58 -13.45
N ALA A 8 -7.85 -1.59 -13.31
CA ALA A 8 -7.19 -1.72 -12.01
C ALA A 8 -7.61 -0.58 -11.05
N GLY A 9 -7.61 0.67 -11.52
CA GLY A 9 -8.07 1.82 -10.77
C GLY A 9 -9.54 1.74 -10.34
N ALA A 10 -10.41 1.27 -11.24
CA ALA A 10 -11.83 1.05 -10.94
C ALA A 10 -12.01 -0.02 -9.85
N CYS A 11 -11.34 -1.17 -9.98
CA CYS A 11 -11.38 -2.23 -8.98
C CYS A 11 -10.84 -1.76 -7.63
N GLY A 12 -9.72 -1.04 -7.61
CA GLY A 12 -9.15 -0.46 -6.40
C GLY A 12 -10.10 0.49 -5.69
N SER A 13 -10.80 1.33 -6.47
CA SER A 13 -11.76 2.30 -5.93
C SER A 13 -12.98 1.61 -5.33
N VAL A 14 -13.48 0.54 -5.96
CA VAL A 14 -14.58 -0.28 -5.41
C VAL A 14 -14.16 -0.95 -4.10
N LEU A 15 -12.96 -1.51 -4.05
CA LEU A 15 -12.42 -2.12 -2.82
C LEU A 15 -12.28 -1.09 -1.69
N GLY A 16 -11.74 0.09 -1.99
CA GLY A 16 -11.65 1.20 -1.04
C GLY A 16 -13.02 1.66 -0.53
N TYR A 17 -14.01 1.79 -1.43
CA TYR A 17 -15.38 2.12 -1.05
C TYR A 17 -16.00 1.05 -0.14
N LEU A 18 -15.87 -0.24 -0.48
CA LEU A 18 -16.40 -1.34 0.33
C LEU A 18 -15.76 -1.41 1.72
N LEU A 19 -14.47 -1.04 1.84
CA LEU A 19 -13.78 -0.94 3.12
C LEU A 19 -14.40 0.15 4.01
N LEU A 20 -14.69 1.31 3.43
CA LEU A 20 -15.25 2.48 4.13
C LEU A 20 -16.73 2.30 4.44
N ALA A 21 -17.51 1.78 3.49
CA ALA A 21 -18.97 1.60 3.63
C ALA A 21 -19.36 0.61 4.75
N ARG A 22 -18.45 -0.27 5.18
CA ARG A 22 -18.68 -1.23 6.27
C ARG A 22 -18.49 -0.65 7.69
N GLY A 23 -18.17 0.63 7.82
CA GLY A 23 -17.85 1.27 9.10
C GLY A 23 -16.39 0.99 9.48
N PRO A 24 -15.45 1.90 9.17
CA PRO A 24 -14.03 1.59 9.26
C PRO A 24 -13.59 1.58 10.74
N ARG A 25 -13.36 0.38 11.26
CA ARG A 25 -12.59 0.21 12.49
C ARG A 25 -11.14 0.63 12.20
N TRP A 26 -10.60 1.50 13.06
CA TRP A 26 -9.24 2.05 12.90
C TRP A 26 -8.16 0.97 12.74
N THR A 27 -8.32 -0.18 13.39
CA THR A 27 -7.41 -1.34 13.26
C THR A 27 -7.45 -1.94 11.86
N THR A 28 -8.64 -2.07 11.27
CA THR A 28 -8.80 -2.56 9.90
C THR A 28 -8.15 -1.58 8.92
N MET A 29 -8.36 -0.27 9.11
CA MET A 29 -7.69 0.78 8.32
C MET A 29 -6.17 0.68 8.44
N LEU A 30 -5.64 0.52 9.65
CA LEU A 30 -4.21 0.35 9.89
C LEU A 30 -3.66 -0.88 9.15
N CYS A 31 -4.29 -2.05 9.32
CA CYS A 31 -3.83 -3.30 8.70
C CYS A 31 -3.85 -3.23 7.18
N VAL A 32 -4.93 -2.70 6.58
CA VAL A 32 -5.04 -2.56 5.12
C VAL A 32 -4.04 -1.53 4.60
N THR A 33 -3.91 -0.39 5.27
CA THR A 33 -2.94 0.65 4.91
C THR A 33 -1.52 0.12 4.97
N ALA A 34 -1.15 -0.55 6.05
CA ALA A 34 0.18 -1.14 6.22
C ALA A 34 0.44 -2.24 5.17
N GLY A 35 -0.52 -3.12 4.92
CA GLY A 35 -0.39 -4.17 3.91
C GLY A 35 -0.20 -3.62 2.49
N VAL A 36 -1.05 -2.67 2.10
CA VAL A 36 -0.95 -1.99 0.80
C VAL A 36 0.37 -1.23 0.68
N ALA A 37 0.75 -0.48 1.71
CA ALA A 37 1.97 0.31 1.69
C ALA A 37 3.23 -0.57 1.60
N LEU A 38 3.26 -1.71 2.30
CA LEU A 38 4.33 -2.69 2.21
C LEU A 38 4.47 -3.23 0.78
N VAL A 39 3.36 -3.61 0.15
CA VAL A 39 3.38 -4.09 -1.25
C VAL A 39 3.87 -3.00 -2.19
N LEU A 40 3.38 -1.76 -2.05
CA LEU A 40 3.79 -0.63 -2.88
C LEU A 40 5.28 -0.28 -2.69
N GLY A 41 5.82 -0.39 -1.47
CA GLY A 41 7.24 -0.23 -1.19
C GLY A 41 8.10 -1.26 -1.93
N GLY A 42 7.67 -2.53 -1.92
CA GLY A 42 8.34 -3.60 -2.66
C GLY A 42 8.27 -3.40 -4.18
N VAL A 43 7.11 -3.01 -4.70
CA VAL A 43 6.92 -2.66 -6.12
C VAL A 43 7.82 -1.49 -6.53
N ALA A 44 7.93 -0.45 -5.70
CA ALA A 44 8.81 0.68 -5.97
C ALA A 44 10.28 0.26 -6.06
N ARG A 45 10.73 -0.68 -5.21
CA ARG A 45 12.07 -1.23 -5.31
C ARG A 45 12.25 -2.07 -6.57
N MET A 46 11.31 -2.94 -6.89
CA MET A 46 11.37 -3.77 -8.09
C MET A 46 11.39 -2.95 -9.38
N ALA A 47 10.58 -1.90 -9.48
CA ALA A 47 10.61 -0.99 -10.62
C ALA A 47 11.97 -0.30 -10.79
N ARG A 48 12.64 0.04 -9.68
CA ARG A 48 14.03 0.55 -9.71
C ARG A 48 15.03 -0.50 -10.18
N ILE A 49 14.89 -1.76 -9.75
CA ILE A 49 15.80 -2.85 -10.14
C ILE A 49 15.65 -3.18 -11.63
N VAL A 50 14.40 -3.25 -12.12
CA VAL A 50 14.10 -3.57 -13.52
C VAL A 50 14.39 -2.38 -14.44
N GLY A 51 14.38 -1.15 -13.92
CA GLY A 51 14.63 0.07 -14.68
C GLY A 51 13.45 0.53 -15.54
N ASP A 52 12.29 -0.14 -15.44
CA ASP A 52 11.07 0.20 -16.18
C ASP A 52 9.91 0.52 -15.22
N ALA A 53 9.55 1.80 -15.17
CA ALA A 53 8.46 2.31 -14.36
C ALA A 53 7.07 1.83 -14.82
N GLY A 54 6.95 1.33 -16.06
CA GLY A 54 5.70 0.80 -16.62
C GLY A 54 5.16 -0.40 -15.84
N TYR A 55 6.05 -1.21 -15.24
CA TYR A 55 5.65 -2.34 -14.40
C TYR A 55 4.98 -1.92 -13.08
N ALA A 56 5.25 -0.71 -12.59
CA ALA A 56 4.61 -0.19 -11.39
C ALA A 56 3.20 0.35 -11.67
N ALA A 57 2.86 0.68 -12.92
CA ALA A 57 1.62 1.40 -13.24
C ALA A 57 0.35 0.65 -12.82
N VAL A 58 0.28 -0.67 -13.10
CA VAL A 58 -0.88 -1.50 -12.74
C VAL A 58 -1.03 -1.71 -11.23
N PRO A 59 0.00 -2.16 -10.48
CA PRO A 59 -0.13 -2.33 -9.03
C PRO A 59 -0.39 -1.02 -8.29
N VAL A 60 0.22 0.10 -8.74
CA VAL A 60 -0.06 1.43 -8.18
C VAL A 60 -1.50 1.84 -8.43
N ALA A 61 -2.01 1.65 -9.67
CA ALA A 61 -3.39 1.96 -10.00
C ALA A 61 -4.40 1.08 -9.23
N LEU A 62 -4.08 -0.19 -9.00
CA LEU A 62 -4.94 -1.11 -8.25
C LEU A 62 -5.00 -0.78 -6.75
N LEU A 63 -3.84 -0.56 -6.13
CA LEU A 63 -3.72 -0.48 -4.68
C LEU A 63 -3.83 0.94 -4.13
N GLY A 64 -3.44 1.94 -4.92
CA GLY A 64 -3.49 3.35 -4.51
C GLY A 64 -4.89 3.80 -4.07
N PRO A 65 -5.96 3.53 -4.84
CA PRO A 65 -7.32 3.91 -4.48
C PRO A 65 -7.93 3.14 -3.29
N VAL A 66 -7.32 2.02 -2.89
CA VAL A 66 -7.76 1.26 -1.70
C VAL A 66 -7.47 2.05 -0.42
N VAL A 67 -6.39 2.84 -0.41
CA VAL A 67 -5.93 3.63 0.73
C VAL A 67 -5.93 5.10 0.35
N THR A 68 -7.10 5.73 0.39
CA THR A 68 -7.23 7.16 0.04
C THR A 68 -7.19 8.05 1.27
N PHE A 69 -6.42 9.14 1.18
CA PHE A 69 -6.46 10.21 2.18
C PHE A 69 -7.85 10.82 2.34
N VAL A 70 -8.67 10.78 1.28
CA VAL A 70 -10.08 11.19 1.32
C VAL A 70 -10.91 10.25 2.22
N GLY A 71 -10.70 8.93 2.13
CA GLY A 71 -11.36 7.96 3.00
C GLY A 71 -10.94 8.08 4.47
N ILE A 72 -9.64 8.33 4.72
CA ILE A 72 -9.12 8.59 6.07
C ILE A 72 -9.68 9.92 6.61
N GLY A 73 -9.79 10.94 5.76
CA GLY A 73 -10.41 12.22 6.09
C GLY A 73 -11.89 12.08 6.43
N TRP A 74 -12.65 11.32 5.64
CA TRP A 74 -14.06 11.04 5.92
C TRP A 74 -14.25 10.33 7.27
N TRP A 75 -13.43 9.31 7.56
CA TRP A 75 -13.42 8.65 8.86
C TRP A 75 -13.11 9.62 10.02
N LEU A 76 -12.15 10.53 9.84
CA LEU A 76 -11.82 11.56 10.83
C LEU A 76 -12.95 12.58 11.04
N THR A 77 -13.70 12.94 9.98
CA THR A 77 -14.84 13.85 10.11
C THR A 77 -16.01 13.21 10.88
N GLU A 78 -16.13 11.89 10.85
CA GLU A 78 -17.17 11.15 11.58
C GLU A 78 -16.84 11.04 13.09
N ASN A 79 -15.56 11.13 13.49
CA ASN A 79 -15.11 11.07 14.90
C ASN A 79 -14.03 12.13 15.25
N PRO A 80 -14.37 13.43 15.25
CA PRO A 80 -13.39 14.53 15.18
C PRO A 80 -12.53 14.75 16.43
N ARG A 81 -12.95 14.32 17.62
CA ARG A 81 -12.31 14.71 18.90
C ARG A 81 -11.45 13.63 19.57
N ARG A 82 -11.47 12.38 19.10
CA ARG A 82 -10.81 11.25 19.81
C ARG A 82 -9.77 10.47 19.00
N ASP A 83 -9.72 10.66 17.69
CA ASP A 83 -9.05 9.72 16.77
C ASP A 83 -7.89 10.31 15.97
N TRP A 84 -7.48 11.56 16.22
CA TRP A 84 -6.34 12.18 15.52
C TRP A 84 -5.03 11.39 15.69
N TRP A 85 -4.76 10.88 16.89
CA TRP A 85 -3.58 10.05 17.17
C TRP A 85 -3.64 8.70 16.42
N ARG A 86 -4.84 8.16 16.20
CA ARG A 86 -5.05 6.94 15.42
C ARG A 86 -4.77 7.18 13.94
N ALA A 87 -5.16 8.33 13.39
CA ALA A 87 -4.79 8.69 12.03
C ALA A 87 -3.27 8.83 11.86
N VAL A 88 -2.58 9.43 12.84
CA VAL A 88 -1.11 9.49 12.85
C VAL A 88 -0.51 8.08 12.85
N LEU A 89 -1.05 7.14 13.63
CA LEU A 89 -0.60 5.75 13.61
C LEU A 89 -0.87 5.04 12.28
N VAL A 90 -2.01 5.30 11.63
CA VAL A 90 -2.34 4.72 10.32
C VAL A 90 -1.39 5.24 9.25
N VAL A 91 -1.18 6.56 9.19
CA VAL A 91 -0.29 7.19 8.21
C VAL A 91 1.17 6.82 8.49
N GLY A 92 1.62 6.95 9.74
CA GLY A 92 2.98 6.61 10.16
C GLY A 92 3.29 5.11 10.00
N GLY A 93 2.34 4.25 10.36
CA GLY A 93 2.42 2.80 10.14
C GLY A 93 2.48 2.45 8.65
N GLY A 94 1.72 3.14 7.80
CA GLY A 94 1.82 3.01 6.35
C GLY A 94 3.21 3.38 5.83
N VAL A 95 3.76 4.52 6.26
CA VAL A 95 5.12 4.95 5.87
C VAL A 95 6.17 3.92 6.31
N ALA A 96 6.12 3.49 7.57
CA ALA A 96 7.03 2.47 8.09
C ALA A 96 6.92 1.14 7.30
N ALA A 97 5.71 0.71 6.98
CA ALA A 97 5.45 -0.50 6.22
C ALA A 97 5.98 -0.39 4.78
N ALA A 98 5.83 0.77 4.11
CA ALA A 98 6.41 1.00 2.80
C ALA A 98 7.95 0.92 2.81
N VAL A 99 8.59 1.52 3.81
CA VAL A 99 10.05 1.43 3.98
C VAL A 99 10.47 -0.02 4.22
N LEU A 100 9.77 -0.77 5.06
CA LEU A 100 10.03 -2.19 5.29
C LEU A 100 9.85 -3.03 4.02
N GLY A 101 8.80 -2.77 3.24
CA GLY A 101 8.58 -3.43 1.95
C GLY A 101 9.67 -3.12 0.92
N TYR A 102 10.19 -1.89 0.92
CA TYR A 102 11.31 -1.51 0.07
C TYR A 102 12.60 -2.25 0.47
N LEU A 103 12.93 -2.24 1.77
CA LEU A 103 14.14 -2.86 2.31
C LEU A 103 14.10 -4.39 2.26
N SER A 104 12.93 -5.02 2.38
CA SER A 104 12.80 -6.48 2.33
C SER A 104 13.23 -7.03 0.97
N ILE A 105 12.98 -6.30 -0.13
CA ILE A 105 13.45 -6.67 -1.46
C ILE A 105 14.98 -6.61 -1.55
N ASP A 106 15.62 -5.63 -0.93
CA ASP A 106 17.08 -5.56 -0.86
C ASP A 106 17.68 -6.71 -0.05
N LEU A 107 17.08 -7.03 1.09
CA LEU A 107 17.50 -8.16 1.92
C LEU A 107 17.32 -9.50 1.21
N LEU A 108 16.21 -9.69 0.49
CA LEU A 108 15.99 -10.88 -0.32
C LEU A 108 17.01 -10.99 -1.45
N GLY A 109 17.35 -9.88 -2.11
CA GLY A 109 18.43 -9.83 -3.10
C GLY A 109 19.79 -10.21 -2.52
N LEU A 110 20.11 -9.72 -1.32
CA LEU A 110 21.36 -10.06 -0.62
C LEU A 110 21.40 -11.53 -0.16
N ALA A 111 20.28 -12.04 0.35
CA ALA A 111 20.16 -13.45 0.73
C ALA A 111 20.37 -14.36 -0.49
N TYR A 112 19.79 -14.01 -1.64
CA TYR A 112 19.96 -14.78 -2.87
C TYR A 112 21.43 -14.89 -3.32
N ILE A 113 22.24 -13.86 -3.10
CA ILE A 113 23.67 -13.86 -3.45
C ILE A 113 24.50 -14.63 -2.42
N LYS A 114 24.13 -14.61 -1.14
CA LYS A 114 24.91 -15.20 -0.05
C LYS A 114 24.64 -16.68 0.22
N PHE A 115 23.46 -17.20 -0.08
CA PHE A 115 23.19 -18.62 0.10
C PHE A 115 23.74 -19.41 -1.10
N PRO A 116 24.71 -20.32 -0.92
CA PRO A 116 25.12 -21.22 -2.00
C PRO A 116 23.89 -22.03 -2.38
N ARG A 117 23.52 -21.99 -3.67
CA ARG A 117 22.52 -22.90 -4.22
C ARG A 117 23.05 -24.31 -3.95
N PHE A 118 22.44 -25.04 -3.02
CA PHE A 118 22.65 -26.48 -2.92
C PHE A 118 22.05 -27.09 -4.19
N GLY A 119 22.93 -27.34 -5.15
CA GLY A 119 22.70 -28.03 -6.41
C GLY A 119 23.93 -28.86 -6.73
#